data_AF-A0A1E3Q6S5-F1
#
_entry.id   AF-A0A1E3Q6S5-F1
#
_cell.length_a   1.000
_cell.length_b   1.000
_cell.length_c   1.000
_cell.angle_alpha   90.00
_cell.angle_beta   90.00
_cell.angle_gamma   90.00
#
_symmetry.space_group_name_H-M   'P 1'
#
loop_
_entity.id
_entity.type
_entity.pdbx_description
1 polymer ?
#
loop_
_entity_poly.entity_id
_entity_poly.type
_entity_poly.pdbx_seq_one_letter_code
_entity_poly.pdbx_strand_id
1 'polypeptide(L)'
;MLDDLSLDESEELVLPDSTSCESDTDDSDIEGNDSATISSGSNRRRKQKKKHGEKSEKNGKSLNPLLREYIDHTKAIIKKKSDALGWCHPPDVYSEWQSESLNSLSPAPCYLPKVFYWIPHQARGVKLYCPTCRAEGKSRPLAEKGWGNDPRRVTDIDQNWYLYSRQYVCKKDYSHHGCGKRFLGSMLLDVLPAGLSGQFSAFLTRRSGISLECSA
;
A
#
# COMPACT_ATOMS: atom_id res chain seq x y z
N MET A 1 -43.46 -53.21 -0.91
CA MET A 1 -42.24 -53.86 -1.40
C MET A 1 -41.17 -52.79 -1.41
N LEU A 2 -40.17 -53.00 -0.56
CA LEU A 2 -39.05 -52.13 -0.25
C LEU A 2 -37.92 -52.45 -1.22
N ASP A 3 -37.29 -51.42 -1.78
CA ASP A 3 -35.92 -51.40 -2.32
C ASP A 3 -35.56 -49.90 -2.31
N ASP A 4 -34.79 -49.33 -1.37
CA ASP A 4 -33.43 -49.60 -0.90
C ASP A 4 -32.37 -49.40 -2.00
N LEU A 5 -31.92 -48.14 -2.16
CA LEU A 5 -30.67 -47.80 -2.82
C LEU A 5 -29.99 -46.66 -2.04
N SER A 6 -29.20 -47.09 -1.07
CA SER A 6 -28.07 -46.37 -0.51
C SER A 6 -26.89 -46.45 -1.49
N LEU A 7 -26.29 -45.31 -1.84
CA LEU A 7 -24.94 -45.26 -2.38
C LEU A 7 -24.20 -44.09 -1.71
N ASP A 8 -23.38 -44.49 -0.76
CA ASP A 8 -22.25 -43.76 -0.19
C ASP A 8 -21.19 -43.56 -1.27
N GLU A 9 -20.86 -42.31 -1.60
CA GLU A 9 -19.58 -41.97 -2.25
C GLU A 9 -18.79 -41.08 -1.31
N SER A 10 -17.85 -41.71 -0.63
CA SER A 10 -16.80 -41.08 0.17
C SER A 10 -15.59 -40.84 -0.73
N GLU A 11 -15.40 -39.60 -1.18
CA GLU A 11 -14.15 -39.19 -1.82
C GLU A 11 -13.07 -38.93 -0.75
N GLU A 12 -12.07 -39.82 -0.74
CA GLU A 12 -10.83 -39.66 0.03
C GLU A 12 -10.01 -38.48 -0.48
N LEU A 13 -9.71 -37.54 0.44
CA LEU A 13 -8.75 -36.46 0.24
C LEU A 13 -7.32 -36.99 0.35
N VAL A 14 -6.63 -37.13 -0.79
CA VAL A 14 -5.18 -37.35 -0.84
C VAL A 14 -4.47 -36.01 -0.66
N LEU A 15 -3.84 -35.82 0.51
CA LEU A 15 -2.93 -34.69 0.78
C LEU A 15 -1.53 -35.02 0.23
N PRO A 16 -0.91 -34.15 -0.58
CA PRO A 16 0.49 -34.33 -0.97
C PRO A 16 1.45 -33.91 0.16
N ASP A 17 2.46 -34.75 0.35
CA ASP A 17 3.52 -34.66 1.36
C ASP A 17 4.27 -33.32 1.36
N SER A 18 4.52 -32.85 2.58
CA SER A 18 5.38 -31.72 2.91
C SER A 18 6.85 -32.06 2.69
N THR A 19 7.44 -31.54 1.61
CA THR A 19 8.91 -31.49 1.47
C THR A 19 9.50 -30.43 2.40
N SER A 20 10.27 -30.89 3.38
CA SER A 20 11.08 -30.08 4.29
C SER A 20 12.28 -29.49 3.54
N CYS A 21 12.39 -28.17 3.52
CA CYS A 21 13.60 -27.47 3.10
C CYS A 21 14.45 -27.20 4.33
N GLU A 22 15.46 -28.03 4.56
CA GLU A 22 16.58 -27.71 5.44
C GLU A 22 17.44 -26.68 4.71
N SER A 23 17.70 -25.53 5.33
CA SER A 23 18.74 -24.60 4.85
C SER A 23 19.65 -24.24 5.99
N ASP A 24 20.91 -24.60 5.79
CA ASP A 24 22.04 -24.55 6.68
C ASP A 24 22.38 -23.13 7.18
N THR A 25 22.84 -23.11 8.42
CA THR A 25 23.46 -21.99 9.12
C THR A 25 24.88 -21.75 8.61
N ASP A 26 25.18 -20.53 8.18
CA ASP A 26 26.55 -20.04 8.02
C ASP A 26 26.80 -18.88 9.00
N ASP A 27 27.54 -19.20 10.05
CA ASP A 27 28.17 -18.28 10.98
C ASP A 27 29.37 -17.59 10.31
N SER A 28 29.46 -16.27 10.42
CA SER A 28 30.74 -15.58 10.30
C SER A 28 30.78 -14.34 11.19
N ASP A 29 31.38 -14.56 12.37
CA ASP A 29 31.90 -13.54 13.27
C ASP A 29 33.07 -12.79 12.62
N ILE A 30 33.00 -11.46 12.58
CA ILE A 30 34.20 -10.61 12.55
C ILE A 30 34.06 -9.58 13.67
N GLU A 31 34.80 -9.84 14.75
CA GLU A 31 35.22 -8.84 15.73
C GLU A 31 36.34 -7.98 15.12
N GLY A 32 36.34 -6.69 15.45
CA GLY A 32 37.33 -5.72 14.97
C GLY A 32 37.25 -4.43 15.75
N ASN A 33 37.76 -4.49 16.98
CA ASN A 33 38.00 -3.42 17.92
C ASN A 33 38.89 -2.31 17.32
N ASP A 34 38.67 -1.04 17.68
CA ASP A 34 39.72 -0.23 18.33
C ASP A 34 39.33 1.24 18.57
N SER A 35 40.01 1.77 19.57
CA SER A 35 39.62 2.81 20.50
C SER A 35 40.20 4.20 20.20
N ALA A 36 39.68 5.16 20.98
CA ALA A 36 40.25 6.47 21.33
C ALA A 36 40.17 7.55 20.23
N THR A 37 39.82 8.81 20.50
CA THR A 37 40.45 9.68 21.49
C THR A 37 39.58 10.93 21.73
N ILE A 38 39.68 11.43 22.96
CA ILE A 38 39.06 12.65 23.51
C ILE A 38 39.66 13.91 22.83
N SER A 39 38.84 14.89 22.45
CA SER A 39 39.28 16.29 22.43
C SER A 39 38.12 17.26 22.59
N SER A 40 38.09 17.88 23.76
CA SER A 40 37.41 19.12 24.10
C SER A 40 37.81 20.24 23.11
N GLY A 41 36.84 21.02 22.64
CA GLY A 41 37.12 22.09 21.68
C GLY A 41 35.93 23.01 21.45
N SER A 42 35.61 23.83 22.45
CA SER A 42 34.72 24.98 22.30
C SER A 42 35.26 25.93 21.22
N ASN A 43 34.53 26.10 20.12
CA ASN A 43 34.74 27.26 19.25
C ASN A 43 33.43 27.74 18.62
N ARG A 44 32.99 28.89 19.12
CA ARG A 44 31.94 29.76 18.59
C ARG A 44 32.29 30.17 17.16
N ARG A 45 31.58 29.64 16.16
CA ARG A 45 31.63 30.15 14.78
C ARG A 45 30.34 30.86 14.40
N ARG A 46 30.48 32.17 14.13
CA ARG A 46 29.51 33.09 13.55
C ARG A 46 28.79 32.47 12.36
N LYS A 47 27.46 32.35 12.43
CA LYS A 47 26.59 32.13 11.26
C LYS A 47 26.38 33.47 10.54
N GLN A 48 27.17 33.71 9.50
CA GLN A 48 26.71 34.46 8.34
C GLN A 48 26.75 33.49 7.16
N LYS A 49 25.57 33.09 6.65
CA LYS A 49 25.48 32.48 5.33
C LYS A 49 24.29 33.07 4.57
N LYS A 50 24.67 33.91 3.62
CA LYS A 50 23.91 34.43 2.50
C LYS A 50 23.21 33.31 1.73
N LYS A 51 22.03 33.70 1.21
CA LYS A 51 21.53 33.50 -0.15
C LYS A 51 20.94 32.14 -0.56
N HIS A 52 19.76 32.31 -1.18
CA HIS A 52 19.13 31.47 -2.18
C HIS A 52 18.91 30.01 -1.80
N GLY A 53 17.77 29.76 -1.15
CA GLY A 53 17.06 28.51 -1.40
C GLY A 53 16.58 28.53 -2.85
N GLU A 54 17.40 27.99 -3.75
CA GLU A 54 16.92 27.40 -4.98
C GLU A 54 15.72 26.52 -4.63
N LYS A 55 14.57 26.86 -5.22
CA LYS A 55 13.45 25.94 -5.31
C LYS A 55 13.99 24.73 -6.03
N SER A 56 14.30 23.66 -5.29
CA SER A 56 14.44 22.32 -5.84
C SER A 56 13.15 22.03 -6.58
N GLU A 57 13.15 22.27 -7.89
CA GLU A 57 12.16 21.74 -8.82
C GLU A 57 12.18 20.23 -8.62
N LYS A 58 11.16 19.75 -7.92
CA LYS A 58 10.91 18.33 -7.82
C LYS A 58 10.58 17.90 -9.24
N ASN A 59 11.57 17.35 -9.94
CA ASN A 59 11.43 16.56 -11.17
C ASN A 59 10.64 15.26 -10.92
N GLY A 60 9.55 15.35 -10.15
CA GLY A 60 8.50 14.36 -10.16
C GLY A 60 7.72 14.61 -11.44
N LYS A 61 7.91 13.74 -12.44
CA LYS A 61 7.09 13.71 -13.66
C LYS A 61 5.64 13.89 -13.23
N SER A 62 5.06 15.05 -13.50
CA SER A 62 3.68 15.34 -13.13
C SER A 62 2.81 14.27 -13.79
N LEU A 63 1.91 13.66 -13.01
CA LEU A 63 0.88 12.78 -13.58
C LEU A 63 0.22 13.50 -14.75
N ASN A 64 -0.10 12.74 -15.82
CA ASN A 64 -0.88 13.28 -16.92
C ASN A 64 -2.13 14.00 -16.35
N PRO A 65 -2.47 15.22 -16.80
CA PRO A 65 -3.62 15.97 -16.28
C PRO A 65 -4.91 15.15 -16.26
N LEU A 66 -5.19 14.36 -17.30
CA LEU A 66 -6.37 13.48 -17.38
C LEU A 66 -6.35 12.41 -16.30
N LEU A 67 -5.19 11.78 -16.08
CA LEU A 67 -5.02 10.77 -15.04
C LEU A 67 -5.23 11.39 -13.65
N ARG A 68 -4.75 12.63 -13.44
CA ARG A 68 -4.94 13.35 -12.17
C ARG A 68 -6.41 13.64 -11.91
N GLU A 69 -7.13 14.14 -12.92
CA GLU A 69 -8.56 14.40 -12.84
C GLU A 69 -9.34 13.11 -12.55
N TYR A 70 -9.03 12.02 -13.26
CA TYR A 70 -9.62 10.71 -13.03
C TYR A 70 -9.36 10.18 -11.61
N ILE A 71 -8.13 10.34 -11.11
CA ILE A 71 -7.77 9.97 -9.73
C ILE A 71 -8.58 10.81 -8.72
N ASP A 72 -8.74 12.12 -8.94
CA ASP A 72 -9.50 12.99 -8.06
C ASP A 72 -11.01 12.69 -8.09
N HIS A 73 -11.57 12.36 -9.27
CA HIS A 73 -12.93 11.83 -9.40
C HIS A 73 -13.10 10.51 -8.64
N THR A 74 -12.15 9.59 -8.80
CA THR A 74 -12.14 8.29 -8.10
C THR A 74 -12.08 8.47 -6.59
N LYS A 75 -11.31 9.45 -6.08
CA LYS A 75 -11.33 9.79 -4.65
C LYS A 75 -12.70 10.21 -4.15
N ALA A 76 -13.45 10.96 -4.94
CA ALA A 76 -14.80 11.39 -4.58
C ALA A 76 -15.75 10.20 -4.49
N ILE A 77 -15.62 9.22 -5.39
CA ILE A 77 -16.36 7.95 -5.33
C ILE A 77 -15.98 7.17 -4.08
N ILE A 78 -14.68 6.95 -3.85
CA ILE A 78 -14.21 6.14 -2.71
C ILE A 78 -14.62 6.76 -1.37
N LYS A 79 -14.60 8.09 -1.25
CA LYS A 79 -15.06 8.79 -0.03
C LYS A 79 -16.51 8.48 0.35
N LYS A 80 -17.35 8.09 -0.62
CA LYS A 80 -18.75 7.70 -0.39
C LYS A 80 -18.90 6.22 -0.03
N LYS A 81 -17.87 5.40 -0.27
CA LYS A 81 -17.87 3.97 0.03
C LYS A 81 -17.48 3.70 1.48
N SER A 82 -18.10 2.70 2.08
CA SER A 82 -17.80 2.20 3.43
C SER A 82 -16.83 1.01 3.45
N ASP A 83 -16.49 0.47 2.28
CA ASP A 83 -15.70 -0.76 2.17
C ASP A 83 -14.22 -0.52 2.42
N ALA A 84 -13.57 -1.48 3.09
CA ALA A 84 -12.14 -1.39 3.41
C ALA A 84 -11.23 -1.47 2.18
N LEU A 85 -11.72 -2.08 1.10
CA LEU A 85 -10.99 -2.25 -0.15
C LEU A 85 -11.96 -2.35 -1.31
N GLY A 86 -11.42 -2.23 -2.52
CA GLY A 86 -12.17 -2.50 -3.73
C GLY A 86 -11.58 -1.84 -4.96
N TRP A 87 -12.29 -2.03 -6.07
CA TRP A 87 -11.89 -1.54 -7.37
C TRP A 87 -12.77 -0.37 -7.83
N CYS A 88 -12.12 0.59 -8.48
CA CYS A 88 -12.74 1.64 -9.25
C CYS A 88 -12.29 1.45 -10.70
N HIS A 89 -13.27 1.15 -11.56
CA HIS A 89 -13.05 0.98 -12.98
C HIS A 89 -13.11 2.34 -13.68
N PRO A 90 -12.40 2.51 -14.81
CA PRO A 90 -12.65 3.66 -15.68
C PRO A 90 -14.10 3.65 -16.18
N PRO A 91 -14.65 4.81 -16.60
CA PRO A 91 -15.96 4.86 -17.24
C PRO A 91 -16.04 3.87 -18.40
N ASP A 92 -17.22 3.27 -18.60
CA ASP A 92 -17.45 2.42 -19.77
C ASP A 92 -17.54 3.28 -21.02
N VAL A 93 -16.41 3.38 -21.72
CA VAL A 93 -16.25 4.23 -22.89
C VAL A 93 -17.14 3.75 -24.05
N TYR A 94 -17.48 2.47 -24.09
CA TYR A 94 -18.34 1.92 -25.14
C TYR A 94 -19.76 2.48 -25.06
N SER A 95 -20.28 2.63 -23.84
CA SER A 95 -21.59 3.23 -23.59
C SER A 95 -21.65 4.71 -23.99
N GLU A 96 -20.57 5.47 -23.75
CA GLU A 96 -20.48 6.89 -24.17
C GLU A 96 -20.40 7.01 -25.70
N TRP A 97 -19.61 6.15 -26.36
CA TRP A 97 -19.41 6.17 -27.82
C TRP A 97 -20.66 5.84 -28.63
N GLN A 98 -21.63 5.11 -28.07
CA GLN A 98 -22.91 4.86 -28.74
C GLN A 98 -23.82 6.08 -28.77
N SER A 99 -23.61 7.06 -27.88
CA SER A 99 -24.48 8.23 -27.71
C SER A 99 -23.99 9.48 -28.44
N GLU A 100 -22.70 9.53 -28.82
CA GLU A 100 -22.10 10.68 -29.48
C GLU A 100 -21.77 10.42 -30.96
N SER A 101 -21.77 11.48 -31.77
CA SER A 101 -21.30 11.40 -33.15
C SER A 101 -19.80 11.05 -33.17
N LEU A 102 -19.40 10.11 -34.02
CA LEU A 102 -18.02 9.60 -34.16
C LEU A 102 -16.91 10.67 -34.27
N ASN A 103 -17.26 11.91 -34.60
CA ASN A 103 -16.32 13.03 -34.76
C ASN A 103 -15.90 13.72 -33.44
N SER A 104 -16.54 13.44 -32.30
CA SER A 104 -16.16 13.99 -30.97
C SER A 104 -15.38 13.02 -30.08
N LEU A 105 -15.13 11.79 -30.55
CA LEU A 105 -14.60 10.73 -29.70
C LEU A 105 -13.11 10.88 -29.44
N SER A 106 -12.76 11.29 -28.23
CA SER A 106 -11.38 11.20 -27.73
C SER A 106 -11.08 9.76 -27.31
N PRO A 107 -9.96 9.15 -27.75
CA PRO A 107 -9.58 7.80 -27.30
C PRO A 107 -8.96 7.80 -25.90
N ALA A 108 -8.70 8.98 -25.32
CA ALA A 108 -7.99 9.10 -24.05
C ALA A 108 -8.65 8.35 -22.87
N PRO A 109 -9.99 8.34 -22.70
CA PRO A 109 -10.65 7.60 -21.62
C PRO A 109 -10.40 6.09 -21.66
N CYS A 110 -10.22 5.50 -22.85
CA CYS A 110 -9.96 4.06 -23.01
C CYS A 110 -8.64 3.62 -22.37
N TYR A 111 -7.70 4.56 -22.19
CA TYR A 111 -6.38 4.30 -21.60
C TYR A 111 -6.34 4.58 -20.09
N LEU A 112 -7.49 4.90 -19.46
CA LEU A 112 -7.53 5.13 -18.03
C LEU A 112 -7.35 3.80 -17.28
N PRO A 113 -6.42 3.74 -16.32
CA PRO A 113 -6.13 2.53 -15.57
C PRO A 113 -7.18 2.29 -14.49
N LYS A 114 -7.36 1.03 -14.08
CA LYS A 114 -8.14 0.70 -12.88
C LYS A 114 -7.44 1.25 -11.63
N VAL A 115 -8.23 1.59 -10.60
CA VAL A 115 -7.73 2.02 -9.30
C VAL A 115 -8.19 1.06 -8.22
N PHE A 116 -7.24 0.46 -7.52
CA PHE A 116 -7.50 -0.31 -6.30
C PHE A 116 -7.35 0.60 -5.09
N TYR A 117 -8.37 0.70 -4.25
CA TYR A 117 -8.27 1.44 -3.00
C TYR A 117 -8.10 0.54 -1.80
N TRP A 118 -7.27 0.97 -0.84
CA TRP A 118 -6.93 0.23 0.37
C TRP A 118 -7.05 1.08 1.63
N ILE A 119 -8.07 0.79 2.43
CA ILE A 119 -8.54 1.57 3.58
C ILE A 119 -8.83 0.62 4.76
N PRO A 120 -7.79 0.02 5.35
CA PRO A 120 -7.98 -1.09 6.29
C PRO A 120 -8.76 -0.72 7.57
N HIS A 121 -8.81 0.56 7.98
CA HIS A 121 -9.57 0.97 9.16
C HIS A 121 -11.09 0.89 8.99
N GLN A 122 -11.59 0.82 7.74
CA GLN A 122 -13.01 0.64 7.47
C GLN A 122 -13.47 -0.81 7.64
N ALA A 123 -12.53 -1.77 7.71
CA ALA A 123 -12.88 -3.17 7.98
C ALA A 123 -13.41 -3.31 9.42
N ARG A 124 -14.52 -4.06 9.57
CA ARG A 124 -15.19 -4.24 10.85
C ARG A 124 -14.23 -4.81 11.90
N GLY A 125 -14.11 -4.13 13.03
CA GLY A 125 -13.29 -4.58 14.16
C GLY A 125 -11.79 -4.34 14.02
N VAL A 126 -11.33 -3.71 12.93
CA VAL A 126 -9.91 -3.44 12.73
C VAL A 126 -9.48 -2.16 13.44
N LYS A 127 -8.50 -2.30 14.33
CA LYS A 127 -7.79 -1.17 14.96
C LYS A 127 -6.35 -1.17 14.48
N LEU A 128 -5.91 -0.05 13.92
CA LEU A 128 -4.55 0.09 13.42
C LEU A 128 -3.60 0.56 14.52
N TYR A 129 -2.50 -0.15 14.70
CA TYR A 129 -1.47 0.18 15.67
C TYR A 129 -0.14 0.53 14.99
N CYS A 130 0.63 1.41 15.62
CA CYS A 130 1.90 1.87 15.10
C CYS A 130 2.94 0.72 15.12
N PRO A 131 3.46 0.28 13.97
CA PRO A 131 4.42 -0.81 13.91
C PRO A 131 5.75 -0.47 14.62
N THR A 132 6.19 0.79 14.54
CA THR A 132 7.40 1.24 15.26
C THR A 132 7.22 1.17 16.78
N CYS A 133 6.09 1.66 17.31
CA CYS A 133 5.87 1.59 18.75
C CYS A 133 5.65 0.14 19.21
N ARG A 134 5.03 -0.70 18.38
CA ARG A 134 4.83 -2.13 18.67
C ARG A 134 6.17 -2.87 18.81
N ALA A 135 7.15 -2.54 17.97
CA ALA A 135 8.51 -3.08 18.10
C ALA A 135 9.21 -2.69 19.42
N GLU A 136 8.80 -1.57 20.05
CA GLU A 136 9.25 -1.15 21.38
C GLU A 136 8.37 -1.69 22.53
N GLY A 137 7.50 -2.68 22.26
CA GLY A 137 6.57 -3.22 23.25
C GLY A 137 5.38 -2.31 23.59
N LYS A 138 5.14 -1.25 22.82
CA LYS A 138 4.06 -0.28 23.07
C LYS A 138 2.95 -0.41 22.04
N SER A 139 1.70 -0.56 22.50
CA SER A 139 0.54 -0.51 21.62
C SER A 139 0.02 0.92 21.50
N ARG A 140 0.26 1.57 20.35
CA ARG A 140 -0.19 2.95 20.09
C ARG A 140 -1.12 3.00 18.89
N PRO A 141 -2.38 3.45 19.05
CA PRO A 141 -3.31 3.53 17.93
C PRO A 141 -2.85 4.58 16.92
N LEU A 142 -3.09 4.28 15.64
CA LEU A 142 -2.86 5.22 14.56
C LEU A 142 -4.11 6.09 14.34
N ALA A 143 -3.89 7.38 14.14
CA ALA A 143 -4.93 8.31 13.74
C ALA A 143 -4.93 8.47 12.22
N GLU A 144 -6.13 8.61 11.63
CA GLU A 144 -6.26 9.01 10.24
C GLU A 144 -5.74 10.43 10.04
N LYS A 145 -5.01 10.65 8.94
CA LYS A 145 -4.53 11.98 8.56
C LYS A 145 -5.16 12.48 7.26
N GLY A 146 -5.49 11.57 6.35
CA GLY A 146 -5.99 11.92 5.03
C GLY A 146 -5.64 10.84 4.02
N TRP A 147 -5.54 11.23 2.76
CA TRP A 147 -5.11 10.34 1.68
C TRP A 147 -3.61 10.45 1.42
N GLY A 148 -3.01 9.37 0.90
CA GLY A 148 -1.67 9.47 0.32
C GLY A 148 -1.66 10.48 -0.85
N ASN A 149 -0.59 11.26 -0.96
CA ASN A 149 -0.51 12.31 -1.98
C ASN A 149 -0.51 11.74 -3.40
N ASP A 150 0.17 10.61 -3.60
CA ASP A 150 0.40 10.03 -4.92
C ASP A 150 -0.01 8.55 -4.90
N PRO A 151 -0.89 8.11 -5.84
CA PRO A 151 -1.16 6.70 -6.01
C PRO A 151 0.11 5.99 -6.50
N ARG A 152 0.28 4.74 -6.07
CA ARG A 152 1.39 3.90 -6.52
C ARG A 152 0.96 3.11 -7.74
N ARG A 153 1.76 3.14 -8.81
CA ARG A 153 1.54 2.27 -9.97
C ARG A 153 1.90 0.84 -9.59
N VAL A 154 1.00 -0.08 -9.89
CA VAL A 154 1.21 -1.52 -9.79
C VAL A 154 1.17 -2.10 -11.20
N THR A 155 2.16 -2.92 -11.51
CA THR A 155 2.28 -3.57 -12.81
C THR A 155 1.71 -4.98 -12.72
N ASP A 156 0.86 -5.29 -13.69
CA ASP A 156 0.24 -6.59 -13.92
C ASP A 156 0.66 -7.11 -15.30
N ILE A 157 0.35 -8.37 -15.61
CA ILE A 157 0.57 -8.99 -16.92
C ILE A 157 -0.28 -8.27 -17.98
N ASP A 158 -1.58 -8.07 -17.70
CA ASP A 158 -2.53 -7.51 -18.67
C ASP A 158 -2.49 -5.98 -18.71
N GLN A 159 -2.60 -5.35 -17.53
CA GLN A 159 -2.78 -3.91 -17.44
C GLN A 159 -2.20 -3.34 -16.15
N ASN A 160 -1.48 -2.21 -16.26
CA ASN A 160 -1.09 -1.44 -15.08
C ASN A 160 -2.33 -0.86 -14.38
N TRP A 161 -2.32 -0.91 -13.05
CA TRP A 161 -3.34 -0.29 -12.22
C TRP A 161 -2.70 0.57 -11.13
N TYR A 162 -3.51 1.37 -10.44
CA TYR A 162 -3.02 2.29 -9.41
C TYR A 162 -3.57 1.91 -8.04
N LEU A 163 -2.67 1.77 -7.07
CA LEU A 163 -3.00 1.61 -5.66
C LEU A 163 -3.17 2.99 -5.01
N TYR A 164 -4.31 3.18 -4.36
CA TYR A 164 -4.60 4.37 -3.59
C TYR A 164 -4.93 4.01 -2.14
N SER A 165 -4.23 4.59 -1.18
CA SER A 165 -4.39 4.22 0.23
C SER A 165 -4.48 5.44 1.15
N ARG A 166 -5.14 5.24 2.29
CA ARG A 166 -5.19 6.25 3.37
C ARG A 166 -3.83 6.40 4.04
N GLN A 167 -3.55 7.62 4.49
CA GLN A 167 -2.41 7.95 5.31
C GLN A 167 -2.82 8.01 6.78
N TYR A 168 -2.01 7.38 7.61
CA TYR A 168 -2.15 7.32 9.05
C TYR A 168 -0.94 7.96 9.73
N VAL A 169 -1.12 8.42 10.96
CA VAL A 169 -0.08 9.03 11.78
C VAL A 169 -0.15 8.50 13.21
N CYS A 170 1.01 8.14 13.75
CA CYS A 170 1.16 7.94 15.18
C CYS A 170 1.32 9.32 15.82
N LYS A 171 0.24 9.88 16.37
CA LYS A 171 0.27 11.21 17.00
C LYS A 171 1.30 11.22 18.13
N LYS A 172 2.06 12.32 18.22
CA LYS A 172 3.00 12.56 19.31
C LYS A 172 2.33 13.57 20.24
N ASP A 173 1.87 13.10 21.39
CA ASP A 173 1.19 13.97 22.36
C ASP A 173 2.20 14.66 23.28
N TYR A 174 1.74 15.63 24.09
CA TYR A 174 2.56 16.41 25.03
C TYR A 174 3.34 15.56 26.03
N SER A 175 2.83 14.36 26.35
CA SER A 175 3.50 13.35 27.19
C SER A 175 4.41 12.39 26.41
N HIS A 176 4.82 12.75 25.18
CA HIS A 176 5.63 11.92 24.28
C HIS A 176 5.02 10.54 23.96
N HIS A 177 3.71 10.41 24.10
CA HIS A 177 3.01 9.20 23.70
C HIS A 177 2.90 9.19 22.18
N GLY A 178 3.70 8.32 21.53
CA GLY A 178 3.72 8.10 20.08
C GLY A 178 4.93 8.70 19.35
N CYS A 179 5.28 8.11 18.21
CA CYS A 179 6.55 8.37 17.52
C CYS A 179 6.48 9.48 16.45
N GLY A 180 5.30 10.04 16.14
CA GLY A 180 5.14 11.07 15.11
C GLY A 180 5.25 10.57 13.66
N LYS A 181 5.58 9.28 13.46
CA LYS A 181 5.75 8.69 12.12
C LYS A 181 4.41 8.58 11.37
N ARG A 182 4.52 8.60 10.05
CA ARG A 182 3.39 8.46 9.11
C ARG A 182 3.51 7.16 8.35
N PHE A 183 2.37 6.55 8.09
CA PHE A 183 2.27 5.26 7.41
C PHE A 183 1.20 5.35 6.33
N LEU A 184 1.41 4.70 5.19
CA LEU A 184 0.32 4.40 4.26
C LEU A 184 -0.34 3.10 4.71
N GLY A 185 -1.65 2.94 4.49
CA GLY A 185 -2.34 1.69 4.82
C GLY A 185 -1.71 0.47 4.19
N SER A 186 -1.17 0.63 2.99
CA SER A 186 -0.47 -0.42 2.25
C SER A 186 0.91 -0.80 2.85
N MET A 187 1.42 -0.04 3.83
CA MET A 187 2.63 -0.37 4.60
C MET A 187 2.31 -1.01 5.95
N LEU A 188 1.02 -1.20 6.25
CA LEU A 188 0.56 -1.71 7.53
C LEU A 188 0.13 -3.19 7.43
N LEU A 189 0.46 -3.90 6.36
CA LEU A 189 -0.01 -5.26 6.11
C LEU A 189 0.32 -6.21 7.27
N ASP A 190 1.54 -6.11 7.83
CA ASP A 190 2.01 -6.97 8.93
C ASP A 190 1.30 -6.72 10.27
N VAL A 191 0.57 -5.61 10.40
CA VAL A 191 -0.23 -5.30 11.61
C VAL A 191 -1.72 -5.53 11.42
N LEU A 192 -2.15 -5.96 10.23
CA LEU A 192 -3.54 -6.31 9.96
C LEU A 192 -3.83 -7.77 10.33
N PRO A 193 -5.11 -8.12 10.60
CA PRO A 193 -5.52 -9.50 10.65
C PRO A 193 -5.18 -10.24 9.36
N ALA A 194 -4.73 -11.49 9.46
CA ALA A 194 -4.28 -12.30 8.32
C ALA A 194 -5.33 -12.39 7.19
N GLY A 195 -6.61 -12.57 7.54
CA GLY A 195 -7.70 -12.63 6.55
C GLY A 195 -7.93 -11.32 5.80
N LEU A 196 -7.56 -10.17 6.38
CA LEU A 196 -7.61 -8.88 5.68
C LEU A 196 -6.33 -8.67 4.87
N SER A 197 -5.15 -8.89 5.44
CA SER A 197 -3.89 -8.71 4.71
C SER A 197 -3.78 -9.61 3.48
N GLY A 198 -4.34 -10.82 3.54
CA GLY A 198 -4.41 -11.75 2.40
C GLY A 198 -5.27 -11.26 1.22
N GLN A 199 -6.15 -10.27 1.43
CA GLN A 199 -6.95 -9.65 0.36
C GLN A 199 -6.20 -8.51 -0.36
N PHE A 200 -4.94 -8.25 0.01
CA PHE A 200 -4.14 -7.21 -0.62
C PHE A 200 -3.49 -7.73 -1.91
N SER A 201 -3.98 -7.28 -3.07
CA SER A 201 -3.62 -7.83 -4.39
C SER A 201 -2.25 -7.44 -4.95
N ALA A 202 -1.30 -6.93 -4.15
CA ALA A 202 0.00 -6.50 -4.67
C ALA A 202 1.18 -6.70 -3.72
N PHE A 203 2.34 -6.97 -4.32
CA PHE A 203 3.63 -6.83 -3.66
C PHE A 203 4.20 -5.43 -3.91
N LEU A 204 4.53 -4.68 -2.86
CA LEU A 204 4.99 -3.29 -2.99
C LEU A 204 6.50 -3.17 -2.87
N THR A 205 7.09 -2.48 -3.83
CA THR A 205 8.48 -2.01 -3.77
C THR A 205 8.53 -0.57 -3.26
N ARG A 206 9.74 -0.01 -3.16
CA ARG A 206 9.95 1.39 -2.79
C ARG A 206 9.21 2.37 -3.70
N ARG A 207 9.09 2.08 -5.00
CA ARG A 207 8.59 3.02 -6.02
C ARG A 207 7.32 2.57 -6.74
N SER A 208 7.03 1.28 -6.79
CA SER A 208 5.91 0.68 -7.52
C SER A 208 5.38 -0.55 -6.79
N GLY A 209 4.45 -1.28 -7.38
CA GLY A 209 4.13 -2.64 -6.98
C GLY A 209 4.07 -3.59 -8.17
N ILE A 210 3.95 -4.88 -7.86
CA ILE A 210 3.68 -5.97 -8.81
C ILE A 210 2.40 -6.66 -8.35
N SER A 211 1.49 -6.95 -9.27
CA SER A 211 0.25 -7.66 -8.98
C SER A 211 0.55 -9.08 -8.46
N LEU A 212 -0.22 -9.54 -7.48
CA LEU A 212 -0.12 -10.92 -6.97
C LEU A 212 -1.10 -11.88 -7.65
N GLU A 213 -2.12 -11.34 -8.32
CA GLU A 213 -3.10 -12.13 -9.03
C GLU A 213 -2.57 -12.40 -10.44
N CYS A 214 -2.40 -13.68 -10.79
CA CYS A 214 -2.38 -14.07 -12.20
C CYS A 214 -3.84 -14.23 -12.61
N SER A 215 -4.38 -13.28 -13.37
CA SER A 215 -5.64 -13.49 -14.07
C SER A 215 -5.44 -14.67 -15.02
N ALA A 216 -5.99 -15.84 -14.67
CA ALA A 216 -6.05 -17.01 -15.53
C ALA A 216 -7.37 -17.02 -16.30
#